data_AF-A0A7C9A6L7-F1
#
_entry.id   AF-A0A7C9A6L7-F1
#
_cell.length_a   1.000
_cell.length_b   1.000
_cell.length_c   1.000
_cell.angle_alpha   90.00
_cell.angle_beta   90.00
_cell.angle_gamma   90.00
#
_symmetry.space_group_name_H-M   'P 1'
#
loop_
_entity.id
_entity.type
_entity.pdbx_description
1 polymer ?
#
loop_
_entity_poly.entity_id
_entity_poly.type
_entity_poly.pdbx_seq_one_letter_code
_entity_poly.pdbx_strand_id
1 'polypeptide(L)'
;AWKFVKEKSIDMVTINPAMVIGPLLQPTLNTSAAVIANLFNGAKTYPNFSIGWVNVKDVATAHILAFELASANGRYCLVETVAHYSEIVKTLKELYPDVAFPDKCADD
;
A
#
# COMPACT_ATOMS: atom_id res chain seq x y z
N ALA A 1 -2.21 -22.84 -1.90
CA ALA A 1 -2.22 -22.58 -0.44
C ALA A 1 -3.45 -23.22 0.23
N TRP A 2 -4.67 -22.69 0.04
CA TRP A 2 -5.87 -23.14 0.77
C TRP A 2 -6.18 -24.65 0.71
N LYS A 3 -6.10 -25.27 -0.47
CA LYS A 3 -6.25 -26.73 -0.61
C LYS A 3 -5.21 -27.49 0.22
N PHE A 4 -3.94 -27.08 0.12
CA PHE A 4 -2.82 -27.72 0.83
C PHE A 4 -2.96 -27.63 2.35
N VAL A 5 -3.29 -26.45 2.91
CA VAL A 5 -3.44 -26.31 4.36
C VAL A 5 -4.63 -27.10 4.89
N LYS A 6 -5.72 -27.19 4.12
CA LYS A 6 -6.87 -28.05 4.45
C LYS A 6 -6.46 -29.52 4.47
N GLU A 7 -5.73 -30.00 3.47
CA GLU A 7 -5.24 -31.38 3.40
C GLU A 7 -4.22 -31.71 4.50
N LYS A 8 -3.51 -30.71 5.02
CA LYS A 8 -2.49 -30.87 6.08
C LYS A 8 -2.98 -30.50 7.47
N SER A 9 -4.25 -30.14 7.64
CA SER A 9 -4.82 -29.68 8.92
C SER A 9 -4.03 -28.54 9.55
N ILE A 10 -3.56 -27.60 8.71
CA ILE A 10 -2.87 -26.38 9.15
C ILE A 10 -3.92 -25.28 9.24
N ASP A 11 -4.00 -24.63 10.40
CA ASP A 11 -4.79 -23.43 10.57
C ASP A 11 -4.06 -22.25 9.89
N MET A 12 -4.77 -21.55 9.01
CA MET A 12 -4.18 -20.50 8.17
C MET A 12 -5.17 -19.35 8.00
N VAL A 13 -4.66 -18.14 8.22
CA VAL A 13 -5.30 -16.87 7.89
C VAL A 13 -4.40 -16.12 6.92
N THR A 14 -4.98 -15.37 5.98
CA THR A 14 -4.19 -14.53 5.07
C THR A 14 -4.61 -13.07 5.13
N ILE A 15 -3.61 -12.19 5.22
CA ILE A 15 -3.77 -10.75 5.03
C ILE A 15 -3.44 -10.41 3.58
N ASN A 16 -4.34 -9.70 2.90
CA ASN A 16 -4.24 -9.37 1.48
C ASN A 16 -4.16 -7.84 1.30
N PRO A 17 -2.97 -7.23 1.48
CA PRO A 17 -2.81 -5.79 1.30
C PRO A 17 -2.70 -5.39 -0.18
N ALA A 18 -3.00 -4.12 -0.47
CA ALA A 18 -2.66 -3.48 -1.74
C ALA A 18 -1.26 -2.83 -1.67
N MET A 19 -1.09 -1.58 -2.10
CA MET A 19 0.19 -0.86 -2.01
C MET A 19 0.48 -0.49 -0.56
N VAL A 20 1.62 -0.94 -0.04
CA VAL A 20 2.00 -0.76 1.37
C VAL A 20 3.05 0.33 1.50
N ILE A 21 2.68 1.43 2.14
CA ILE A 21 3.56 2.59 2.40
C ILE A 21 3.69 2.86 3.90
N GLY A 22 4.68 3.64 4.29
CA GLY A 22 4.88 4.09 5.66
C GLY A 22 6.35 4.31 5.99
N PRO A 23 6.69 4.50 7.27
CA PRO A 23 8.07 4.69 7.72
C PRO A 23 8.96 3.51 7.34
N LEU A 24 10.15 3.82 6.83
CA LEU A 24 11.15 2.81 6.48
C LEU A 24 12.00 2.47 7.71
N LEU A 25 12.27 1.17 7.91
CA LEU A 25 13.20 0.70 8.93
C LEU A 25 14.64 0.55 8.41
N GLN A 26 14.84 0.68 7.10
CA GLN A 26 16.11 0.52 6.42
C GLN A 26 16.16 1.42 5.18
N PRO A 27 17.34 1.80 4.66
CA PRO A 27 17.49 2.71 3.51
C PRO A 27 17.22 2.03 2.16
N THR A 28 16.19 1.19 2.09
CA THR A 28 15.78 0.46 0.88
C THR A 28 14.28 0.61 0.68
N LEU A 29 13.88 0.93 -0.54
CA LEU A 29 12.47 1.08 -0.91
C LEU A 29 11.87 -0.24 -1.38
N ASN A 30 10.61 -0.50 -1.03
CA ASN A 30 9.78 -1.43 -1.78
C ASN A 30 9.18 -0.72 -3.01
N THR A 31 8.45 -1.46 -3.85
CA THR A 31 7.78 -0.89 -5.03
C THR A 31 6.86 0.28 -4.67
N SER A 32 6.05 0.15 -3.61
CA SER A 32 5.07 1.16 -3.23
C SER A 32 5.70 2.47 -2.73
N ALA A 33 6.77 2.40 -1.93
CA ALA A 33 7.52 3.58 -1.49
C ALA A 33 8.32 4.20 -2.64
N ALA A 34 8.84 3.39 -3.57
CA ALA A 34 9.52 3.88 -4.77
C ALA A 34 8.59 4.71 -5.67
N VAL A 35 7.31 4.36 -5.76
CA VAL A 35 6.31 5.17 -6.46
C VAL A 35 6.23 6.59 -5.86
N ILE A 36 6.13 6.70 -4.54
CA ILE A 36 6.06 8.01 -3.87
C ILE A 36 7.38 8.77 -4.03
N ALA A 37 8.52 8.10 -3.86
CA ALA A 37 9.85 8.71 -4.04
C ALA A 37 10.04 9.26 -5.46
N ASN A 38 9.54 8.58 -6.50
CA ASN A 38 9.61 9.06 -7.88
C ASN A 38 8.87 10.38 -8.07
N LEU A 39 7.73 10.60 -7.39
CA LEU A 39 7.00 11.87 -7.46
C LEU A 39 7.80 13.03 -6.84
N PHE A 40 8.61 12.76 -5.80
CA PHE A 40 9.53 13.75 -5.23
C PHE A 40 10.78 13.99 -6.09
N ASN A 41 11.21 12.98 -6.85
CA ASN A 41 12.44 13.03 -7.65
C ASN A 41 12.24 13.60 -9.06
N GLY A 42 11.33 14.57 -9.21
CA GLY A 42 11.17 15.33 -10.46
C GLY A 42 10.40 14.59 -11.56
N ALA A 43 9.46 13.70 -11.19
CA ALA A 43 8.53 13.12 -12.16
C ALA A 43 7.80 14.24 -12.93
N LYS A 44 7.77 14.13 -14.27
CA LYS A 44 7.12 15.11 -15.14
C LYS A 44 5.61 14.90 -15.27
N THR A 45 5.19 13.65 -15.17
CA THR A 45 3.79 13.21 -15.24
C THR A 45 3.52 12.17 -14.15
N TYR A 46 2.25 11.90 -13.89
CA TYR A 46 1.82 10.78 -13.04
C TYR A 46 0.98 9.77 -13.85
N PRO A 47 0.98 8.47 -13.49
CA PRO A 47 0.19 7.45 -14.20
C PRO A 47 -1.32 7.70 -14.14
N ASN A 48 -2.05 7.30 -15.19
CA ASN A 48 -3.52 7.37 -15.25
C ASN A 48 -4.17 6.08 -14.70
N PHE A 49 -4.09 5.89 -13.38
CA PHE A 49 -4.55 4.65 -12.77
C PHE A 49 -4.88 4.85 -11.29
N SER A 50 -5.83 4.05 -10.77
CA SER A 50 -6.22 4.06 -9.36
C SER A 50 -5.81 2.75 -8.67
N ILE A 51 -5.18 2.85 -7.50
CA ILE A 51 -4.74 1.68 -6.73
C ILE A 51 -5.05 1.83 -5.25
N GLY A 52 -5.24 0.69 -4.59
CA GLY A 52 -5.42 0.61 -3.15
C GLY A 52 -4.13 0.92 -2.37
N TRP A 53 -4.26 1.64 -1.27
CA TRP A 53 -3.17 1.98 -0.35
C TRP A 53 -3.49 1.54 1.08
N VAL A 54 -2.45 1.19 1.82
CA VAL A 54 -2.55 0.87 3.25
C VAL A 54 -1.23 1.20 3.95
N ASN A 55 -1.30 1.57 5.23
CA ASN A 55 -0.11 1.81 6.04
C ASN A 55 0.54 0.48 6.47
N VAL A 56 1.87 0.40 6.42
CA VAL A 56 2.65 -0.77 6.85
C VAL A 56 2.39 -1.15 8.31
N LYS A 57 2.13 -0.17 9.18
CA LYS A 57 1.80 -0.42 10.59
C LYS A 57 0.45 -1.13 10.75
N ASP A 58 -0.52 -0.80 9.91
CA ASP A 58 -1.84 -1.44 9.92
C ASP A 58 -1.72 -2.88 9.39
N VAL A 59 -0.89 -3.10 8.36
CA VAL A 59 -0.58 -4.45 7.89
C VAL A 59 0.07 -5.29 8.98
N ALA A 60 1.08 -4.76 9.68
CA ALA A 60 1.73 -5.48 10.78
C ALA A 60 0.73 -5.79 11.91
N THR A 61 -0.08 -4.81 12.29
CA THR A 61 -1.10 -4.95 13.34
C THR A 61 -2.14 -6.00 12.95
N ALA A 62 -2.60 -6.01 11.70
CA ALA A 62 -3.55 -7.00 11.22
C ALA A 62 -3.00 -8.42 11.27
N HIS A 63 -1.71 -8.63 10.99
CA HIS A 63 -1.09 -9.95 11.13
C HIS A 63 -1.05 -10.40 12.60
N ILE A 64 -0.69 -9.50 13.52
CA ILE A 64 -0.66 -9.80 14.96
C ILE A 64 -2.08 -10.18 15.43
N LEU A 65 -3.07 -9.34 15.13
CA LEU A 65 -4.46 -9.59 15.53
C LEU A 65 -5.01 -10.88 14.92
N ALA A 66 -4.71 -11.16 13.64
CA ALA A 66 -5.15 -12.39 12.98
C ALA A 66 -4.48 -13.64 13.57
N PHE A 67 -3.30 -13.52 14.14
CA PHE A 67 -2.61 -14.63 14.81
C PHE A 67 -3.09 -14.83 16.25
N GLU A 68 -3.31 -13.75 16.99
CA GLU A 68 -3.67 -13.79 18.41
C GLU A 68 -5.16 -14.11 18.63
N LEU A 69 -6.04 -13.71 17.70
CA LEU A 69 -7.47 -13.92 17.83
C LEU A 69 -7.88 -15.31 17.31
N ALA A 70 -8.22 -16.22 18.22
CA ALA A 70 -8.62 -17.59 17.87
C ALA A 70 -9.86 -17.69 16.95
N SER A 71 -10.67 -16.62 16.84
CA SER A 71 -11.82 -16.57 15.91
C SER A 71 -11.46 -16.05 14.51
N ALA A 72 -10.26 -15.51 14.31
CA ALA A 72 -9.80 -15.05 13.01
C ALA A 72 -9.68 -16.23 12.05
N ASN A 73 -10.24 -16.09 10.85
CA ASN A 73 -10.22 -17.16 9.85
C ASN A 73 -10.31 -16.60 8.42
N GLY A 74 -9.89 -17.39 7.45
CA GLY A 74 -10.05 -17.05 6.04
C GLY A 74 -9.12 -15.92 5.58
N ARG A 75 -9.69 -14.91 4.92
CA ARG A 75 -8.96 -13.89 4.16
C ARG A 75 -9.42 -12.49 4.55
N TYR A 76 -8.47 -11.61 4.84
CA TYR A 76 -8.73 -10.21 5.17
C TYR A 76 -8.12 -9.30 4.11
N CYS A 77 -8.97 -8.57 3.37
CA CYS A 77 -8.52 -7.51 2.48
C CYS A 77 -8.03 -6.32 3.32
N LEU A 78 -6.86 -5.79 2.98
CA LEU A 78 -6.26 -4.70 3.73
C LEU A 78 -5.91 -3.53 2.82
N VAL A 79 -6.93 -2.72 2.59
CA VAL A 79 -6.91 -1.51 1.76
C VAL A 79 -7.69 -0.46 2.54
N GLU A 80 -7.04 0.66 2.85
CA GLU A 80 -7.69 1.77 3.54
C GLU A 80 -8.49 2.60 2.53
N THR A 81 -7.85 3.00 1.44
CA THR A 81 -8.49 3.73 0.35
C THR A 81 -7.94 3.31 -1.01
N VAL A 82 -8.76 3.48 -2.06
CA VAL A 82 -8.32 3.39 -3.45
C VAL A 82 -8.29 4.81 -3.99
N ALA A 83 -7.10 5.25 -4.42
CA ALA A 83 -6.89 6.62 -4.89
C ALA A 83 -6.30 6.62 -6.30
N HIS A 84 -6.78 7.55 -7.12
CA HIS A 84 -6.11 7.88 -8.37
C HIS A 84 -4.79 8.62 -8.09
N TYR A 85 -3.79 8.48 -8.96
CA TYR A 85 -2.51 9.19 -8.79
C TYR A 85 -2.65 10.72 -8.69
N SER A 86 -3.65 11.32 -9.33
CA SER A 86 -3.92 12.77 -9.19
C SER A 86 -4.29 13.15 -7.75
N GLU A 87 -4.98 12.29 -7.02
CA GLU A 87 -5.34 12.52 -5.61
C GLU A 87 -4.10 12.39 -4.71
N ILE A 88 -3.21 11.45 -5.02
CA ILE A 88 -1.91 11.30 -4.34
C ILE A 88 -1.08 12.56 -4.54
N VAL A 89 -0.93 13.01 -5.79
CA VAL A 89 -0.19 14.23 -6.15
C VAL A 89 -0.79 15.46 -5.50
N LYS A 90 -2.12 15.58 -5.47
CA LYS A 90 -2.81 16.65 -4.76
C LYS A 90 -2.47 16.65 -3.27
N THR A 91 -2.56 15.49 -2.62
CA THR A 91 -2.21 15.34 -1.20
C THR A 91 -0.76 15.73 -0.94
N LEU A 92 0.17 15.33 -1.82
CA LEU A 92 1.58 15.69 -1.69
C LEU A 92 1.81 17.21 -1.84
N LYS A 93 1.13 17.88 -2.78
CA LYS A 93 1.20 19.35 -2.93
C LYS A 93 0.68 20.08 -1.70
N GLU A 94 -0.40 19.58 -1.09
CA GLU A 94 -0.96 20.14 0.15
C GLU A 94 0.00 19.97 1.34
N LEU A 95 0.68 18.83 1.44
CA LEU A 95 1.63 18.54 2.52
C LEU A 95 2.99 19.22 2.34
N TYR A 96 3.42 19.42 1.10
CA TYR A 96 4.75 19.95 0.74
C TYR A 96 4.63 21.06 -0.32
N PRO A 97 4.10 22.24 0.04
CA PRO A 97 3.79 23.30 -0.93
C PRO A 97 5.01 23.89 -1.66
N ASP A 98 6.21 23.76 -1.08
CA ASP A 98 7.46 24.26 -1.67
C ASP A 98 8.14 23.26 -2.62
N VAL A 99 7.57 22.05 -2.77
CA VAL A 99 8.11 21.00 -3.65
C VAL A 99 7.34 20.99 -4.97
N ALA A 100 8.06 20.97 -6.09
CA ALA A 100 7.47 20.80 -7.40
C ALA A 100 7.05 19.34 -7.63
N PHE A 101 5.76 19.14 -7.91
CA PHE A 101 5.18 17.85 -8.28
C PHE A 101 4.56 17.92 -9.68
N PRO A 102 4.39 16.78 -10.38
CA PRO A 102 3.76 16.77 -11.70
C PRO A 102 2.35 17.36 -11.69
N ASP A 103 1.99 18.09 -12.76
CA ASP A 103 0.66 18.69 -12.96
C ASP A 103 -0.18 17.96 -14.01
N LYS A 104 0.41 16.98 -14.71
CA LYS A 104 -0.21 16.31 -15.86
C LYS A 104 -0.26 14.80 -15.69
N CYS A 105 -1.33 14.21 -16.19
CA CYS A 105 -1.41 12.78 -16.38
C CYS A 105 -0.45 12.33 -17.48
N ALA A 106 0.02 11.09 -17.44
CA ALA A 106 0.91 10.54 -18.47
C ALA A 106 0.23 10.36 -19.84
N ASP A 107 -1.10 10.29 -19.86
CA ASP A 107 -1.90 10.10 -21.07
C ASP A 107 -2.49 11.41 -21.63
N ASP A 108 -2.18 12.57 -21.00
CA ASP A 108 -2.59 13.91 -21.46
C ASP A 108 -1.63 14.46 -22.54
#